data_AF-A0A1G9J0A5-F1
#
_entry.id   AF-A0A1G9J0A5-F1
#
_cell.length_a   1.000
_cell.length_b   1.000
_cell.length_c   1.000
_cell.angle_alpha   90.00
_cell.angle_beta   90.00
_cell.angle_gamma   90.00
#
_symmetry.space_group_name_H-M   'P 1'
#
loop_
_entity.id
_entity.type
_entity.pdbx_description
1 polymer ?
#
loop_
_entity_poly.entity_id
_entity_poly.type
_entity_poly.pdbx_seq_one_letter_code
_entity_poly.pdbx_strand_id
1 'polypeptide(L)'
;MMNVSERYRELVDEVMGFARSLQGNGEAEPARSHRQVQEAAAALDEYRELVGEIPRIKLEAKLTPVLLKSHAQLDRARLLLEEEGAADLAAGVWQLEQKIYRLLNEL
;
A
#
# COMPACT_ATOMS: atom_id res chain seq x y z
N MET A 1 0.38 -9.09 21.14
CA MET A 1 1.34 -8.51 20.19
C MET A 1 0.93 -9.01 18.82
N MET A 2 0.59 -8.14 17.87
CA MET A 2 0.03 -8.57 16.58
C MET A 2 1.07 -9.30 15.74
N ASN A 3 0.67 -10.37 15.07
CA ASN A 3 1.54 -11.15 14.20
C ASN A 3 1.70 -10.50 12.81
N VAL A 4 2.70 -10.94 12.03
CA VAL A 4 3.01 -10.38 10.70
C VAL A 4 1.80 -10.44 9.76
N SER A 5 1.02 -11.51 9.81
CA SER A 5 -0.17 -11.68 8.95
C SER A 5 -1.28 -10.69 9.31
N GLU A 6 -1.48 -10.38 10.59
CA GLU A 6 -2.42 -9.34 11.05
C GLU A 6 -1.98 -7.96 10.58
N ARG A 7 -0.71 -7.60 10.77
CA ARG A 7 -0.16 -6.31 10.32
C ARG A 7 -0.22 -6.16 8.80
N TYR A 8 0.01 -7.24 8.06
CA TYR A 8 -0.16 -7.25 6.61
C TYR A 8 -1.60 -6.91 6.21
N ARG A 9 -2.60 -7.56 6.84
CA ARG A 9 -4.02 -7.29 6.55
C ARG A 9 -4.42 -5.86 6.88
N GLU A 10 -3.98 -5.34 8.03
CA GLU A 10 -4.21 -3.94 8.39
C GLU A 10 -3.61 -2.98 7.37
N LEU A 11 -2.37 -3.23 6.95
CA LEU A 11 -1.73 -2.45 5.88
C LEU A 11 -2.56 -2.48 4.59
N VAL A 12 -3.05 -3.65 4.16
CA VAL A 12 -3.90 -3.74 2.96
C VAL A 12 -5.18 -2.92 3.13
N ASP A 13 -5.86 -3.07 4.26
CA ASP A 13 -7.11 -2.37 4.55
C ASP A 13 -6.93 -0.84 4.54
N GLU A 14 -5.81 -0.36 5.08
CA GLU A 14 -5.45 1.05 5.06
C GLU A 14 -5.13 1.56 3.66
N VAL A 15 -4.32 0.84 2.88
CA VAL A 15 -3.99 1.24 1.50
C VAL A 15 -5.26 1.26 0.63
N MET A 16 -6.14 0.27 0.77
CA MET A 16 -7.45 0.27 0.10
C MET A 16 -8.38 1.38 0.59
N GLY A 17 -8.37 1.69 1.88
CA GLY A 17 -9.12 2.80 2.46
C GLY A 17 -8.67 4.13 1.87
N PHE A 18 -7.36 4.33 1.79
CA PHE A 18 -6.75 5.50 1.17
C PHE A 18 -7.09 5.57 -0.32
N ALA A 19 -6.91 4.49 -1.09
CA ALA A 19 -7.28 4.41 -2.50
C ALA A 19 -8.74 4.78 -2.78
N ARG A 20 -9.68 4.33 -1.91
CA ARG A 20 -11.11 4.67 -2.01
C ARG A 20 -11.38 6.14 -1.70
N SER A 21 -10.68 6.72 -0.72
CA SER A 21 -10.84 8.14 -0.39
C SER A 21 -10.48 9.07 -1.56
N LEU A 22 -9.51 8.66 -2.39
CA LEU A 22 -9.09 9.40 -3.59
C LEU A 22 -10.12 9.36 -4.74
N GLN A 23 -11.01 8.36 -4.76
CA GLN A 23 -12.07 8.24 -5.77
C GLN A 23 -13.25 9.21 -5.53
N GLY A 24 -13.35 9.82 -4.34
CA GLY A 24 -14.49 10.63 -3.92
C GLY A 24 -14.71 11.95 -4.66
N ASN A 25 -13.84 12.33 -5.60
CA ASN A 25 -13.81 13.69 -6.18
C ASN A 25 -14.52 13.84 -7.54
N GLY A 26 -15.24 12.83 -8.05
CA GLY A 26 -16.15 13.00 -9.20
C GLY A 26 -15.48 13.30 -10.55
N GLU A 27 -14.15 13.15 -10.65
CA GLU A 27 -13.44 13.26 -11.93
C GLU A 27 -13.67 11.99 -12.78
N ALA A 28 -13.89 12.20 -14.08
CA ALA A 28 -14.21 11.12 -15.03
C ALA A 28 -13.06 10.12 -15.24
N GLU A 29 -11.82 10.53 -14.96
CA GLU A 29 -10.63 9.70 -15.01
C GLU A 29 -9.76 9.97 -13.78
N PRO A 30 -9.34 8.93 -13.02
CA PRO A 30 -8.51 9.14 -11.84
C PRO A 30 -7.15 9.68 -12.26
N ALA A 31 -6.70 10.74 -11.56
CA ALA A 31 -5.36 11.29 -11.67
C ALA A 31 -4.30 10.18 -11.62
N ARG A 32 -3.15 10.43 -12.27
CA ARG A 32 -2.07 9.43 -12.36
C ARG A 32 -1.58 9.02 -10.96
N SER A 33 -1.53 9.96 -10.03
CA SER A 33 -1.26 9.73 -8.60
C SER A 33 -2.22 8.69 -8.01
N HIS A 34 -3.53 8.86 -8.22
CA HIS A 34 -4.56 7.95 -7.72
C HIS A 34 -4.46 6.55 -8.31
N ARG A 35 -4.14 6.43 -9.61
CA ARG A 35 -3.93 5.12 -10.26
C ARG A 35 -2.79 4.36 -9.62
N GLN A 36 -1.68 5.02 -9.31
CA GLN A 36 -0.54 4.37 -8.65
C GLN A 36 -0.92 3.81 -7.26
N VAL A 37 -1.71 4.55 -6.47
CA VAL A 37 -2.24 4.06 -5.19
C VAL A 37 -3.16 2.86 -5.39
N GLN A 38 -4.04 2.88 -6.39
CA GLN A 38 -4.94 1.76 -6.69
C GLN A 38 -4.17 0.51 -7.11
N GLU A 39 -3.13 0.64 -7.91
CA GLU A 39 -2.29 -0.51 -8.30
C GLU A 39 -1.53 -1.10 -7.10
N ALA A 40 -1.06 -0.26 -6.16
CA ALA A 40 -0.45 -0.73 -4.91
C ALA A 40 -1.47 -1.48 -4.05
N ALA A 41 -2.68 -0.94 -3.92
CA ALA A 41 -3.77 -1.58 -3.19
C ALA A 41 -4.10 -2.96 -3.79
N ALA A 42 -4.24 -3.05 -5.11
CA ALA A 42 -4.54 -4.29 -5.81
C ALA A 42 -3.42 -5.33 -5.64
N ALA A 43 -2.15 -4.91 -5.72
CA ALA A 43 -1.02 -5.82 -5.52
C ALA A 43 -0.98 -6.40 -4.11
N LEU A 44 -1.28 -5.60 -3.08
CA LEU A 44 -1.35 -6.07 -1.69
C LEU A 44 -2.56 -6.97 -1.44
N ASP A 45 -3.69 -6.69 -2.08
CA ASP A 45 -4.92 -7.46 -1.90
C ASP A 45 -4.79 -8.92 -2.35
N GLU A 46 -3.93 -9.20 -3.34
CA GLU A 46 -3.64 -10.57 -3.83
C GLU A 46 -3.26 -11.57 -2.70
N TYR A 47 -2.66 -11.08 -1.61
CA TYR A 47 -2.25 -11.93 -0.47
C TYR A 47 -3.06 -11.68 0.81
N ARG A 48 -4.04 -10.76 0.81
CA ARG A 48 -4.76 -10.33 2.01
C ARG A 48 -5.43 -11.49 2.75
N GLU A 49 -6.09 -12.38 2.02
CA GLU A 49 -6.74 -13.57 2.59
C GLU A 49 -5.72 -14.67 2.90
N LEU A 50 -4.82 -14.92 1.94
CA LEU A 50 -3.86 -16.03 1.96
C LEU A 50 -2.73 -15.86 2.99
N VAL A 51 -2.41 -14.64 3.44
CA VAL A 51 -1.26 -14.37 4.32
C VAL A 51 -1.30 -15.12 5.66
N GLY A 52 -2.50 -15.49 6.13
CA GLY A 52 -2.65 -16.31 7.34
C GLY A 52 -2.33 -17.79 7.12
N GLU A 53 -2.32 -18.25 5.87
CA GLU A 53 -2.07 -19.62 5.47
C GLU A 53 -0.61 -19.85 5.04
N ILE A 54 0.14 -18.77 4.80
CA ILE A 54 1.56 -18.85 4.40
C ILE A 54 2.38 -19.38 5.58
N PRO A 55 3.11 -20.50 5.42
CA PRO A 55 4.04 -20.96 6.45
C PRO A 55 5.07 -19.88 6.79
N ARG A 56 5.36 -19.67 8.08
CA ARG A 56 6.25 -18.60 8.54
C ARG A 56 7.58 -18.52 7.78
N ILE A 57 8.21 -19.66 7.51
CA ILE A 57 9.46 -19.78 6.75
C ILE A 57 9.38 -19.32 5.29
N LYS A 58 8.17 -19.09 4.75
CA LYS A 58 7.91 -18.63 3.39
C LYS A 58 7.38 -17.20 3.33
N LEU A 59 7.10 -16.56 4.48
CA LEU A 59 6.50 -15.22 4.52
C LEU A 59 7.39 -14.20 3.81
N GLU A 60 8.66 -14.12 4.18
CA GLU A 60 9.62 -13.20 3.54
C GLU A 60 9.67 -13.40 2.02
N ALA A 61 9.89 -14.63 1.56
CA ALA A 61 9.98 -14.93 0.13
C ALA A 61 8.69 -14.62 -0.66
N LYS A 62 7.52 -14.67 -0.01
CA LYS A 62 6.22 -14.40 -0.64
C LYS A 62 5.82 -12.93 -0.59
N LEU A 63 6.04 -12.28 0.54
CA LEU A 63 5.54 -10.92 0.80
C LEU A 63 6.53 -9.85 0.35
N THR A 64 7.84 -10.08 0.45
CA THR A 64 8.86 -9.09 0.07
C THR A 64 8.68 -8.55 -1.35
N PRO A 65 8.48 -9.38 -2.40
CA PRO A 65 8.29 -8.86 -3.76
C PRO A 65 7.06 -7.96 -3.90
N VAL A 66 5.97 -8.31 -3.23
CA VAL A 66 4.71 -7.56 -3.28
C VAL A 66 4.82 -6.26 -2.50
N LEU A 67 5.44 -6.30 -1.32
CA LEU A 67 5.68 -5.12 -0.49
C LEU A 67 6.59 -4.12 -1.19
N LEU A 68 7.69 -4.57 -1.80
CA LEU A 68 8.59 -3.70 -2.56
C LEU A 68 7.90 -3.09 -3.79
N LYS A 69 7.12 -3.88 -4.53
CA LYS A 69 6.34 -3.38 -5.67
C LYS A 69 5.36 -2.30 -5.24
N SER A 70 4.63 -2.55 -4.17
CA SER A 70 3.62 -1.62 -3.63
C SER A 70 4.27 -0.35 -3.09
N HIS A 71 5.42 -0.47 -2.41
CA HIS A 71 6.21 0.68 -1.99
C HIS A 71 6.63 1.54 -3.19
N ALA A 72 7.14 0.94 -4.27
CA ALA A 72 7.56 1.68 -5.45
C ALA A 72 6.39 2.39 -6.15
N GLN A 73 5.18 1.83 -6.08
CA GLN A 73 3.96 2.47 -6.59
C GLN A 73 3.53 3.64 -5.70
N LEU A 74 3.57 3.48 -4.38
CA LEU A 74 3.26 4.55 -3.44
C LEU A 74 4.28 5.69 -3.52
N ASP A 75 5.57 5.42 -3.64
CA ASP A 75 6.59 6.47 -3.83
C ASP A 75 6.30 7.31 -5.08
N ARG A 76 5.97 6.66 -6.20
CA ARG A 76 5.55 7.37 -7.42
C ARG A 76 4.26 8.16 -7.20
N ALA A 77 3.29 7.63 -6.47
CA ALA A 77 2.06 8.36 -6.14
C ALA A 77 2.36 9.61 -5.31
N ARG A 78 3.23 9.50 -4.29
CA ARG A 78 3.65 10.60 -3.42
C ARG A 78 4.29 11.72 -4.23
N LEU A 79 5.25 11.40 -5.10
CA LEU A 79 5.92 12.39 -5.95
C LEU A 79 4.92 13.13 -6.86
N LEU A 80 3.97 12.40 -7.46
CA LEU A 80 2.93 13.01 -8.29
C LEU A 80 2.00 13.93 -7.47
N LEU A 81 1.64 13.54 -6.25
CA LEU A 81 0.82 14.38 -5.36
C LEU A 81 1.57 15.64 -4.93
N GLU A 82 2.89 15.56 -4.71
CA GLU A 82 3.73 16.72 -4.44
C GLU A 82 3.78 17.68 -5.65
N GLU A 83 3.91 17.14 -6.87
CA GLU A 83 3.84 17.92 -8.12
C GLU A 83 2.46 18.58 -8.32
N GLU A 84 1.38 17.91 -7.91
CA GLU A 84 0.00 18.40 -7.94
C GLU A 84 -0.32 19.41 -6.83
N GLY A 85 0.63 19.67 -5.91
CA GLY A 85 0.43 20.56 -4.75
C GLY A 85 -0.44 19.97 -3.64
N ALA A 86 -0.75 18.67 -3.70
CA ALA A 86 -1.59 17.94 -2.77
C ALA A 86 -0.78 17.42 -1.56
N ALA A 87 -0.13 18.32 -0.83
CA ALA A 87 0.79 17.98 0.26
C ALA A 87 0.18 17.07 1.34
N ASP A 88 -1.09 17.28 1.70
CA ASP A 88 -1.78 16.45 2.69
C ASP A 88 -1.97 15.00 2.22
N LEU A 89 -2.28 14.81 0.94
CA LEU A 89 -2.40 13.48 0.34
C LEU A 89 -1.03 12.81 0.22
N ALA A 90 0.01 13.57 -0.17
CA ALA A 90 1.38 13.07 -0.19
C ALA A 90 1.86 12.61 1.19
N ALA A 91 1.53 13.36 2.25
CA ALA A 91 1.82 12.97 3.63
C ALA A 91 1.07 11.69 4.04
N GLY A 92 -0.18 11.52 3.57
CA GLY A 92 -0.93 10.28 3.75
C GLY A 92 -0.25 9.07 3.10
N VAL A 93 0.20 9.21 1.85
CA VAL A 93 0.96 8.17 1.14
C VAL A 93 2.26 7.83 1.86
N TRP A 94 2.99 8.83 2.34
CA TRP A 94 4.22 8.62 3.11
C TRP A 94 4.01 7.74 4.36
N GLN A 95 2.89 7.90 5.07
CA GLN A 95 2.60 7.03 6.22
C GLN A 95 2.40 5.56 5.81
N LEU A 96 1.81 5.30 4.64
CA LEU A 96 1.64 3.95 4.11
C LEU A 96 2.99 3.34 3.72
N GLU A 97 3.88 4.12 3.11
CA GLU A 97 5.26 3.68 2.80
C GLU A 97 6.02 3.28 4.06
N GLN A 98 5.92 4.08 5.13
CA GLN A 98 6.55 3.75 6.42
C GLN A 98 6.00 2.45 7.02
N LYS A 99 4.71 2.14 6.83
CA LYS A 99 4.13 0.87 7.29
C LYS A 99 4.65 -0.31 6.48
N ILE A 100 4.81 -0.17 5.16
CA ILE A 100 5.45 -1.18 4.32
C ILE A 100 6.90 -1.41 4.76
N TYR A 101 7.67 -0.34 4.99
CA TYR A 101 9.05 -0.45 5.43
C TYR A 101 9.20 -1.17 6.77
N ARG A 102 8.35 -0.85 7.76
CA ARG A 102 8.33 -1.56 9.05
C ARG A 102 8.00 -3.04 8.87
N LEU A 103 7.03 -3.36 8.02
CA LEU A 103 6.65 -4.75 7.77
C LEU A 103 7.77 -5.52 7.07
N LEU A 104 8.47 -4.91 6.11
CA LEU A 104 9.65 -5.49 5.47
C LEU A 104 10.76 -5.82 6.48
N ASN A 105 10.97 -4.98 7.49
CA ASN A 105 11.97 -5.21 8.54
C ASN A 105 11.56 -6.27 9.57
N GLU A 106 10.28 -6.67 9.58
CA GLU A 106 9.72 -7.64 10.53
C GLU A 106 9.56 -9.05 9.96
N LEU A 107 9.71 -9.21 8.64
CA LEU A 107 9.69 -10.49 7.94
C LEU A 107 10.94 -11.32 8.25
#